data_AF-A0A9P6UWQ5-F1
#
_entry.id   AF-A0A9P6UWQ5-F1
#
_cell.length_a   1.000
_cell.length_b   1.000
_cell.length_c   1.000
_cell.angle_alpha   90.00
_cell.angle_beta   90.00
_cell.angle_gamma   90.00
#
_symmetry.space_group_name_H-M   'P 1'
#
loop_
_entity.id
_entity.type
_entity.pdbx_description
1 polymer ?
#
loop_
_entity_poly.entity_id
_entity_poly.type
_entity_poly.pdbx_seq_one_letter_code
_entity_poly.pdbx_strand_id
1 'polypeptide(L)'
;MLRTIPRAFATTLSKPSAFAGLRFKHTLPSLPYAYDALEPYISKEIMEVHHSKHHQTYVNALNAAEEKLGSAFQSNDVNNEIAIQSAIKFNGGGHINHTLFWENLAPKGHGGKPTGELLAEIEKTWGSLDKFIEKFNAQTVAVQGSGWGWLHAYYLQYKNVRPDYLKAVWEVVNWKTVGDRFNKSR
;
A
#
# COMPACT_ATOMS: atom_id res chain seq x y z
N MET A 1 -75.11 2.97 21.90
CA MET A 1 -73.98 2.44 22.69
C MET A 1 -72.84 2.10 21.73
N LEU A 2 -71.68 2.71 21.94
CA LEU A 2 -70.46 2.52 21.15
C LEU A 2 -69.96 1.08 21.24
N ARG A 3 -69.51 0.50 20.11
CA ARG A 3 -68.45 -0.51 20.12
C ARG A 3 -67.45 -0.20 19.01
N THR A 4 -66.33 0.35 19.45
CA THR A 4 -65.10 0.62 18.70
C THR A 4 -64.46 -0.70 18.27
N ILE A 5 -64.14 -0.82 16.98
CA ILE A 5 -63.31 -1.90 16.42
C ILE A 5 -61.86 -1.39 16.43
N PRO A 6 -60.88 -2.09 17.03
CA PRO A 6 -59.49 -1.72 16.88
C PRO A 6 -58.96 -2.24 15.54
N ARG A 7 -58.45 -1.32 14.72
CA ARG A 7 -57.72 -1.62 13.49
C ARG A 7 -56.27 -1.89 13.86
N ALA A 8 -55.88 -3.17 13.94
CA ALA A 8 -54.48 -3.54 14.05
C ALA A 8 -53.82 -3.41 12.67
N PHE A 9 -53.08 -2.32 12.44
CA PHE A 9 -52.08 -2.28 11.38
C PHE A 9 -50.80 -2.91 11.92
N ALA A 10 -50.57 -4.18 11.61
CA ALA A 10 -49.27 -4.80 11.74
C ALA A 10 -48.41 -4.33 10.56
N THR A 11 -47.64 -3.27 10.75
CA THR A 11 -46.59 -2.88 9.81
C THR A 11 -45.46 -3.89 9.95
N THR A 12 -45.44 -4.93 9.11
CA THR A 12 -44.27 -5.79 8.96
C THR A 12 -43.16 -4.95 8.34
N LEU A 13 -42.26 -4.44 9.19
CA LEU A 13 -40.94 -3.98 8.76
C LEU A 13 -40.19 -5.19 8.20
N SER A 14 -40.14 -5.31 6.88
CA SER A 14 -39.19 -6.23 6.25
C SER A 14 -37.79 -5.73 6.59
N LYS A 15 -37.03 -6.53 7.34
CA LYS A 15 -35.60 -6.29 7.51
C LYS A 15 -34.99 -6.26 6.11
N PRO A 16 -34.21 -5.22 5.74
CA PRO A 16 -33.47 -5.26 4.50
C PRO A 16 -32.55 -6.49 4.58
N SER A 17 -32.70 -7.37 3.60
CA SER A 17 -31.82 -8.52 3.43
C SER A 17 -30.41 -7.98 3.31
N ALA A 18 -29.58 -8.22 4.32
CA ALA A 18 -28.18 -7.84 4.28
C ALA A 18 -27.53 -8.65 3.16
N PHE A 19 -27.29 -8.01 2.03
CA PHE A 19 -26.29 -8.50 1.08
C PHE A 19 -24.94 -8.45 1.81
N ALA A 20 -24.62 -9.53 2.51
CA ALA A 20 -23.26 -9.82 2.90
C ALA A 20 -22.49 -10.11 1.60
N GLY A 21 -22.03 -9.04 0.94
CA GLY A 21 -21.15 -9.17 -0.21
C GLY A 21 -19.92 -9.99 0.24
N LEU A 22 -19.60 -11.05 -0.50
CA LEU A 22 -18.34 -11.76 -0.31
C LEU A 22 -17.19 -10.75 -0.46
N ARG A 23 -16.60 -10.34 0.66
CA ARG A 23 -15.29 -9.69 0.63
C ARG A 23 -14.25 -10.79 0.61
N PHE A 24 -13.52 -10.90 -0.50
CA PHE A 24 -12.31 -11.71 -0.54
C PHE A 24 -11.28 -11.11 0.41
N LYS A 25 -10.68 -11.93 1.27
CA LYS A 25 -9.62 -11.50 2.18
C LYS A 25 -8.41 -11.05 1.37
N HIS A 26 -7.72 -10.03 1.86
CA HIS A 26 -6.44 -9.60 1.32
C HIS A 26 -5.39 -10.71 1.49
N THR A 27 -4.51 -10.84 0.51
CA THR A 27 -3.43 -11.84 0.49
C THR A 27 -2.07 -11.18 0.31
N LEU A 28 -1.02 -11.80 0.85
CA LEU A 28 0.34 -11.39 0.54
C LEU A 28 0.64 -11.72 -0.94
N PRO A 29 0.93 -10.73 -1.80
CA PRO A 29 1.27 -11.00 -3.19
C PRO A 29 2.59 -11.76 -3.28
N SER A 30 2.75 -12.63 -4.28
CA SER A 30 4.07 -13.22 -4.56
C SER A 30 5.00 -12.17 -5.14
N LEU A 31 6.29 -12.25 -4.83
CA LEU A 31 7.29 -11.37 -5.45
C LEU A 31 7.47 -11.74 -6.93
N PRO A 32 7.68 -10.74 -7.82
CA PRO A 32 7.91 -11.00 -9.24
C PRO A 32 9.35 -11.47 -9.54
N TYR A 33 10.20 -11.60 -8.52
CA TYR A 33 11.59 -12.04 -8.58
C TYR A 33 12.00 -12.75 -7.28
N ALA A 34 13.14 -13.47 -7.31
CA ALA A 34 13.69 -14.13 -6.13
C ALA A 34 14.18 -13.11 -5.07
N TYR A 35 14.25 -13.53 -3.80
CA TYR A 35 14.61 -12.63 -2.69
C TYR A 35 16.01 -12.00 -2.82
N ASP A 36 16.96 -12.68 -3.45
CA ASP A 36 18.33 -12.21 -3.70
C ASP A 36 18.49 -11.45 -5.02
N ALA A 37 17.44 -11.35 -5.84
CA ALA A 37 17.55 -10.83 -7.20
C ALA A 37 17.88 -9.32 -7.28
N LEU A 38 17.82 -8.60 -6.16
CA LEU A 38 18.13 -7.18 -6.06
C LEU A 38 19.52 -6.91 -5.47
N GLU A 39 20.30 -7.95 -5.17
CA GLU A 39 21.67 -7.79 -4.70
C GLU A 39 22.57 -7.19 -5.80
N PRO A 40 23.61 -6.42 -5.43
CA PRO A 40 24.01 -6.06 -4.06
C PRO A 40 23.25 -4.84 -3.49
N TYR A 41 22.21 -4.35 -4.17
CA TYR A 41 21.54 -3.08 -3.81
C TYR A 41 20.58 -3.22 -2.64
N ILE A 42 19.86 -4.34 -2.57
CA ILE A 42 19.02 -4.72 -1.43
C ILE A 42 19.29 -6.19 -1.12
N SER A 43 19.74 -6.48 0.11
CA SER A 43 20.11 -7.84 0.51
C SER A 43 18.93 -8.80 0.56
N LYS A 44 19.21 -10.08 0.30
CA LYS A 44 18.24 -11.17 0.46
C LYS A 44 17.54 -11.14 1.82
N GLU A 45 18.31 -10.95 2.89
CA GLU A 45 17.79 -10.93 4.26
C GLU A 45 16.75 -9.82 4.46
N ILE A 46 17.01 -8.62 3.92
CA ILE A 46 16.04 -7.52 3.93
C ILE A 46 14.78 -7.94 3.18
N MET A 47 14.92 -8.46 1.96
CA MET A 47 13.79 -8.84 1.12
C MET A 47 12.91 -9.92 1.78
N GLU A 48 13.53 -10.93 2.38
CA GLU A 48 12.81 -12.00 3.08
C GLU A 48 12.02 -11.47 4.28
N VAL A 49 12.66 -10.67 5.15
CA VAL A 49 11.99 -10.14 6.35
C VAL A 49 10.93 -9.10 5.97
N HIS A 50 11.22 -8.22 5.01
CA HIS A 50 10.33 -7.15 4.58
C HIS A 50 9.07 -7.69 3.90
N HIS A 51 9.21 -8.72 3.08
CA HIS A 51 8.07 -9.39 2.45
C HIS A 51 7.33 -10.34 3.40
N SER A 52 8.02 -11.35 3.94
CA SER A 52 7.35 -12.45 4.67
C SER A 52 6.90 -12.09 6.09
N LYS A 53 7.46 -11.03 6.68
CA LYS A 53 7.09 -10.57 8.04
C LYS A 53 6.37 -9.25 8.01
N HIS A 54 7.00 -8.18 7.51
CA HIS A 54 6.42 -6.84 7.59
C HIS A 54 5.16 -6.71 6.72
N HIS A 55 5.24 -7.06 5.42
CA HIS A 55 4.07 -7.01 4.55
C HIS A 55 2.96 -7.97 5.01
N GLN A 56 3.32 -9.19 5.41
CA GLN A 56 2.35 -10.16 5.94
C GLN A 56 1.61 -9.64 7.19
N THR A 57 2.30 -8.90 8.06
CA THR A 57 1.68 -8.29 9.25
C THR A 57 0.60 -7.29 8.86
N TYR A 58 0.86 -6.43 7.86
CA TYR A 58 -0.15 -5.50 7.35
C TYR A 58 -1.35 -6.23 6.75
N VAL A 59 -1.14 -7.29 5.97
CA VAL A 59 -2.23 -8.10 5.39
C VAL A 59 -3.10 -8.71 6.50
N ASN A 60 -2.48 -9.32 7.51
CA ASN A 60 -3.20 -9.94 8.62
C ASN A 60 -4.01 -8.92 9.42
N ALA A 61 -3.39 -7.80 9.78
CA ALA A 61 -4.03 -6.75 10.57
C ALA A 61 -5.12 -6.01 9.78
N LEU A 62 -4.96 -5.83 8.47
CA LEU A 62 -5.98 -5.27 7.59
C LEU A 62 -7.23 -6.16 7.55
N ASN A 63 -7.06 -7.46 7.29
CA ASN A 63 -8.17 -8.41 7.30
C ASN A 63 -8.93 -8.39 8.63
N ALA A 64 -8.20 -8.41 9.76
CA ALA A 64 -8.82 -8.35 11.09
C ALA A 64 -9.57 -7.02 11.34
N ALA A 65 -9.04 -5.90 10.84
CA ALA A 65 -9.69 -4.60 10.96
C ALA A 65 -10.96 -4.53 10.09
N GLU A 66 -10.94 -5.06 8.88
CA GLU A 66 -12.12 -5.09 8.00
C GLU A 66 -13.24 -6.00 8.51
N GLU A 67 -12.90 -7.14 9.13
CA GLU A 67 -13.88 -8.01 9.80
C GLU A 67 -14.58 -7.29 10.95
N LYS A 68 -13.81 -6.57 11.79
CA LYS A 68 -14.36 -5.75 12.88
C LYS A 68 -15.22 -4.61 12.36
N LEU A 69 -14.78 -3.93 11.29
CA LEU A 69 -15.53 -2.84 10.68
C LEU A 69 -16.85 -3.36 10.09
N GLY A 70 -16.84 -4.51 9.41
CA GLY A 70 -18.05 -5.16 8.93
C GLY A 70 -19.03 -5.51 10.05
N SER A 71 -18.52 -5.99 11.18
CA SER A 71 -19.33 -6.28 12.36
C SER A 71 -19.95 -5.02 12.96
N ALA A 72 -19.16 -3.93 13.06
CA ALA A 72 -19.64 -2.64 13.57
C ALA A 72 -20.76 -2.06 12.69
N PHE A 73 -20.63 -2.12 11.36
CA PHE A 73 -21.70 -1.74 10.43
C PHE A 73 -22.96 -2.56 10.62
N GLN A 74 -22.84 -3.88 10.79
CA GLN A 74 -24.01 -4.75 10.99
C GLN A 74 -24.76 -4.45 12.30
N SER A 75 -24.04 -4.02 13.33
CA SER A 75 -24.63 -3.64 14.62
C SER A 75 -25.01 -2.16 14.72
N ASN A 76 -24.78 -1.34 13.67
CA ASN A 76 -24.88 0.12 13.71
C ASN A 76 -24.07 0.75 14.87
N ASP A 77 -22.89 0.20 15.15
CA ASP A 77 -22.00 0.69 16.21
C ASP A 77 -21.04 1.75 15.66
N VAL A 78 -21.57 2.98 15.56
CA VAL A 78 -20.84 4.14 15.02
C VAL A 78 -19.54 4.42 15.79
N ASN A 79 -19.51 4.14 17.10
CA ASN A 79 -18.30 4.36 17.90
C ASN A 79 -17.16 3.43 17.44
N ASN A 80 -17.46 2.15 17.26
CA ASN A 80 -16.47 1.20 16.75
C ASN A 80 -16.13 1.45 15.27
N GLU A 81 -17.10 1.83 14.44
CA GLU A 81 -16.82 2.24 13.05
C GLU A 81 -15.77 3.35 13.00
N ILE A 82 -15.91 4.39 13.82
CA ILE A 82 -14.96 5.50 13.91
C ILE A 82 -13.61 5.03 14.47
N ALA A 83 -13.62 4.25 15.56
CA ALA A 83 -12.39 3.80 16.21
C ALA A 83 -11.48 2.95 15.29
N ILE A 84 -12.07 2.14 14.40
CA ILE A 84 -11.34 1.21 13.53
C ILE A 84 -10.68 1.91 12.33
N GLN A 85 -11.10 3.12 11.96
CA GLN A 85 -10.60 3.81 10.76
C GLN A 85 -9.07 3.98 10.76
N SER A 86 -8.48 4.25 11.92
CA SER A 86 -7.02 4.40 12.06
C SER A 86 -6.28 3.11 11.70
N ALA A 87 -6.80 1.95 12.13
CA ALA A 87 -6.24 0.64 11.84
C ALA A 87 -6.38 0.27 10.36
N ILE A 88 -7.51 0.60 9.73
CA ILE A 88 -7.72 0.42 8.29
C ILE A 88 -6.73 1.29 7.50
N LYS A 89 -6.60 2.57 7.85
CA LYS A 89 -5.68 3.49 7.18
C LYS A 89 -4.23 3.02 7.28
N PHE A 90 -3.80 2.62 8.48
CA PHE A 90 -2.43 2.19 8.71
C PHE A 90 -2.10 0.87 7.99
N ASN A 91 -2.92 -0.16 8.19
CA ASN A 91 -2.63 -1.49 7.63
C ASN A 91 -2.97 -1.57 6.14
N GLY A 92 -4.04 -0.92 5.70
CA GLY A 92 -4.41 -0.78 4.30
C GLY A 92 -3.37 0.01 3.52
N GLY A 93 -2.96 1.17 4.05
CA GLY A 93 -1.85 1.94 3.48
C GLY A 93 -0.54 1.16 3.44
N GLY A 94 -0.23 0.40 4.50
CA GLY A 94 0.90 -0.52 4.55
C GLY A 94 0.84 -1.55 3.41
N HIS A 95 -0.27 -2.28 3.28
CA HIS A 95 -0.44 -3.30 2.24
C HIS A 95 -0.33 -2.73 0.82
N ILE A 96 -0.99 -1.60 0.55
CA ILE A 96 -0.95 -0.94 -0.76
C ILE A 96 0.49 -0.53 -1.09
N ASN A 97 1.15 0.17 -0.17
CA ASN A 97 2.47 0.73 -0.45
C ASN A 97 3.54 -0.36 -0.64
N HIS A 98 3.47 -1.48 0.11
CA HIS A 98 4.38 -2.61 -0.10
C HIS A 98 4.09 -3.33 -1.42
N THR A 99 2.82 -3.52 -1.78
CA THR A 99 2.47 -4.13 -3.07
C THR A 99 3.02 -3.30 -4.24
N LEU A 100 2.89 -1.97 -4.18
CA LEU A 100 3.51 -1.07 -5.15
C LEU A 100 5.04 -1.13 -5.11
N PHE A 101 5.64 -1.26 -3.93
CA PHE A 101 7.10 -1.36 -3.78
C PHE A 101 7.68 -2.56 -4.52
N TRP A 102 7.10 -3.75 -4.35
CA TRP A 102 7.62 -4.96 -5.00
C TRP A 102 7.59 -4.86 -6.52
N GLU A 103 6.53 -4.29 -7.08
CA GLU A 103 6.35 -4.15 -8.53
C GLU A 103 7.21 -3.02 -9.13
N ASN A 104 7.52 -1.99 -8.34
CA ASN A 104 8.38 -0.87 -8.73
C ASN A 104 9.88 -1.21 -8.64
N LEU A 105 10.22 -2.42 -8.24
CA LEU A 105 11.59 -2.93 -8.25
C LEU A 105 11.77 -4.01 -9.32
N ALA A 106 12.99 -4.17 -9.79
CA ALA A 106 13.39 -5.23 -10.72
C ALA A 106 14.89 -5.52 -10.54
N PRO A 107 15.34 -6.75 -10.86
CA PRO A 107 16.76 -7.05 -10.91
C PRO A 107 17.49 -6.07 -11.83
N LYS A 108 18.76 -5.74 -11.50
CA LYS A 108 19.53 -4.78 -12.28
C LYS A 108 19.51 -5.15 -13.77
N GLY A 109 19.34 -4.14 -14.62
CA GLY A 109 19.22 -4.30 -16.07
C GLY A 109 17.84 -4.70 -16.58
N HIS A 110 16.90 -5.12 -15.72
CA HIS A 110 15.54 -5.51 -16.12
C HIS A 110 14.52 -4.37 -16.00
N GLY A 111 14.82 -3.35 -15.18
CA GLY A 111 13.94 -2.20 -14.96
C GLY A 111 13.98 -1.13 -16.06
N GLY A 112 15.01 -1.12 -16.90
CA GLY A 112 15.20 -0.14 -17.96
C GLY A 112 15.53 1.27 -17.45
N LYS A 113 15.18 2.28 -18.24
CA LYS A 113 15.24 3.70 -17.91
C LYS A 113 13.86 4.32 -18.17
N PRO A 114 13.51 5.47 -17.56
CA PRO A 114 12.28 6.14 -17.93
C PRO A 114 12.38 6.60 -19.40
N THR A 115 11.31 6.38 -20.17
CA THR A 115 11.23 6.73 -21.58
C THR A 115 9.85 7.29 -21.91
N GLY A 116 9.68 7.86 -23.11
CA GLY A 116 8.37 8.31 -23.59
C GLY A 116 7.79 9.44 -22.72
N GLU A 117 6.46 9.42 -22.53
CA GLU A 117 5.74 10.48 -21.81
C GLU A 117 6.21 10.65 -20.36
N LEU A 118 6.57 9.56 -19.68
CA LEU A 118 7.08 9.62 -18.31
C LEU A 118 8.38 10.45 -18.26
N LEU A 119 9.33 10.19 -19.15
CA LEU A 119 10.58 10.95 -19.19
C LEU A 119 10.32 12.41 -19.55
N ALA A 120 9.45 12.66 -20.54
CA ALA A 120 9.10 14.01 -20.95
C ALA A 120 8.48 14.82 -19.80
N GLU A 121 7.57 14.23 -19.01
CA GLU A 121 6.97 14.93 -17.87
C GLU A 121 7.99 15.11 -16.73
N ILE A 122 8.92 14.18 -16.55
CA ILE A 122 10.04 14.32 -15.60
C ILE A 122 10.91 15.52 -15.99
N GLU A 123 11.35 15.58 -17.25
CA GLU A 123 12.21 16.65 -17.76
C GLU A 123 11.50 18.01 -17.75
N LYS A 124 10.21 18.04 -18.10
CA LYS A 124 9.39 19.25 -18.01
C LYS A 124 9.25 19.76 -16.57
N THR A 125 9.06 18.88 -15.60
CA THR A 125 8.78 19.27 -14.21
C THR A 125 10.04 19.58 -13.42
N TRP A 126 11.08 18.75 -13.56
CA TRP A 126 12.30 18.85 -12.74
C TRP A 126 13.53 19.27 -13.56
N GLY A 127 13.43 19.37 -14.87
CA GLY A 127 14.52 19.76 -15.78
C GLY A 127 15.39 18.60 -16.26
N SER A 128 15.54 17.54 -15.46
CA SER A 128 16.21 16.30 -15.85
C SER A 128 15.84 15.16 -14.90
N LEU A 129 16.12 13.92 -15.31
CA LEU A 129 16.01 12.75 -14.43
C LEU A 129 16.90 12.89 -13.18
N ASP A 130 18.13 13.39 -13.34
CA ASP A 130 19.06 13.58 -12.22
C ASP A 130 18.51 14.58 -11.20
N LYS A 131 17.91 15.69 -11.65
CA LYS A 131 17.27 16.67 -10.77
C LYS A 131 16.04 16.10 -10.08
N PHE A 132 15.27 15.25 -10.77
CA PHE A 132 14.17 14.52 -10.13
C PHE A 132 14.70 13.61 -9.02
N ILE A 133 15.72 12.79 -9.28
CA ILE A 133 16.34 11.89 -8.31
C ILE A 133 16.91 12.68 -7.11
N GLU A 134 17.58 13.80 -7.36
CA GLU A 134 18.10 14.69 -6.32
C GLU A 134 16.99 15.18 -5.40
N LYS A 135 15.89 15.72 -5.97
CA LYS A 135 14.74 16.20 -5.20
C LYS A 135 14.04 15.08 -4.45
N PHE A 136 13.84 13.93 -5.09
CA PHE A 136 13.23 12.75 -4.47
C PHE A 136 14.04 12.28 -3.26
N ASN A 137 15.36 12.14 -3.42
CA ASN A 137 16.26 11.72 -2.35
C ASN A 137 16.27 12.74 -1.21
N ALA A 138 16.32 14.04 -1.51
CA ALA A 138 16.30 15.09 -0.49
C ALA A 138 15.02 15.05 0.36
N GLN A 139 13.85 14.90 -0.28
CA GLN A 139 12.57 14.78 0.44
C GLN A 139 12.48 13.50 1.27
N THR A 140 13.01 12.40 0.75
CA THR A 140 13.04 11.10 1.44
C THR A 140 13.92 11.14 2.70
N VAL A 141 15.09 11.76 2.63
CA VAL A 141 15.97 11.91 3.80
C VAL A 141 15.32 12.78 4.87
N ALA A 142 14.56 13.80 4.48
CA ALA A 142 13.92 14.74 5.39
C ALA A 142 12.74 14.16 6.20
N VAL A 143 12.28 12.94 5.89
CA VAL A 143 11.21 12.28 6.66
C VAL A 143 11.65 12.03 8.10
N GLN A 144 11.00 12.72 9.03
CA GLN A 144 11.15 12.52 10.48
C GLN A 144 10.27 11.35 10.94
N GLY A 145 10.88 10.29 11.48
CA GLY A 145 10.17 9.09 11.92
C GLY A 145 9.91 8.09 10.78
N SER A 146 8.82 7.34 10.89
CA SER A 146 8.40 6.37 9.87
C SER A 146 7.58 7.07 8.77
N GLY A 147 7.88 6.79 7.51
CA GLY A 147 7.19 7.40 6.37
C GLY A 147 7.61 6.80 5.05
N TRP A 148 7.11 7.37 3.94
CA TRP A 148 7.29 6.79 2.62
C TRP A 148 8.21 7.66 1.75
N GLY A 149 9.38 7.09 1.53
CA GLY A 149 10.36 7.39 0.49
C GLY A 149 11.27 6.16 0.34
N TRP A 150 10.68 4.96 0.52
CA TRP A 150 11.33 3.66 0.67
C TRP A 150 12.02 3.38 2.02
N LEU A 151 11.40 3.82 3.11
CA LEU A 151 11.65 3.33 4.49
C LEU A 151 10.90 2.00 4.61
N HIS A 152 11.46 0.83 4.93
CA HIS A 152 12.16 0.39 6.14
C HIS A 152 13.23 -0.67 5.78
N ALA A 153 13.61 -0.72 4.49
CA ALA A 153 14.29 -1.83 3.83
C ALA A 153 15.81 -1.63 3.71
N TYR A 154 16.46 -1.04 4.72
CA TYR A 154 17.88 -0.72 4.58
C TYR A 154 18.71 -0.97 5.82
N TYR A 155 18.12 -0.99 7.02
CA TYR A 155 18.94 -0.94 8.25
C TYR A 155 19.84 -2.17 8.41
N LEU A 156 19.40 -3.36 7.99
CA LEU A 156 20.24 -4.57 8.08
C LEU A 156 21.53 -4.44 7.25
N GLN A 157 21.48 -3.76 6.10
CA GLN A 157 22.60 -3.61 5.17
C GLN A 157 23.34 -2.27 5.30
N TYR A 158 22.61 -1.15 5.29
CA TYR A 158 23.14 0.23 5.27
C TYR A 158 23.16 0.91 6.64
N LYS A 159 22.63 0.24 7.70
CA LYS A 159 22.61 0.76 9.08
C LYS A 159 22.01 2.17 9.14
N ASN A 160 22.70 3.11 9.79
CA ASN A 160 22.30 4.51 9.88
C ASN A 160 22.58 5.34 8.61
N VAL A 161 23.22 4.77 7.59
CA VAL A 161 23.65 5.50 6.39
C VAL A 161 22.57 5.44 5.30
N ARG A 162 21.38 5.98 5.62
CA ARG A 162 20.24 6.07 4.67
C ARG A 162 20.63 6.67 3.30
N PRO A 163 21.51 7.69 3.19
CA PRO A 163 21.90 8.23 1.89
C PRO A 163 22.52 7.21 0.93
N ASP A 164 23.23 6.19 1.44
CA ASP A 164 23.86 5.20 0.57
C ASP A 164 22.84 4.21 0.01
N TYR A 165 21.84 3.83 0.82
CA TYR A 165 20.66 3.11 0.31
C TYR A 165 19.95 3.90 -0.80
N LEU A 166 19.77 5.21 -0.62
CA LEU A 166 19.11 6.05 -1.62
C LEU A 166 19.94 6.30 -2.88
N LYS A 167 21.25 6.03 -2.87
CA LYS A 167 22.05 5.96 -4.09
C LYS A 167 21.86 4.60 -4.76
N ALA A 168 21.81 3.52 -3.98
CA ALA A 168 21.73 2.14 -4.47
C ALA A 168 20.36 1.79 -5.07
N VAL A 169 19.26 2.25 -4.47
CA VAL A 169 17.90 1.82 -4.85
C VAL A 169 17.54 2.15 -6.30
N TRP A 170 18.12 3.22 -6.87
CA TRP A 170 17.88 3.62 -8.26
C TRP A 170 18.38 2.60 -9.30
N GLU A 171 19.33 1.74 -8.92
CA GLU A 171 19.88 0.68 -9.78
C GLU A 171 18.90 -0.49 -9.99
N VAL A 172 17.88 -0.57 -9.12
CA VAL A 172 16.86 -1.64 -9.11
C VAL A 172 15.44 -1.10 -9.29
N VAL A 173 15.28 0.17 -9.68
CA VAL A 173 13.95 0.72 -10.03
C VAL A 173 13.45 0.12 -11.34
N ASN A 174 12.21 -0.34 -11.32
CA ASN A 174 11.50 -0.82 -12.51
C ASN A 174 10.79 0.33 -13.23
N TRP A 175 11.54 1.07 -14.04
CA TRP A 175 11.01 2.19 -14.81
C TRP A 175 9.94 1.80 -15.81
N LYS A 176 9.94 0.55 -16.29
CA LYS A 176 8.84 0.03 -17.11
C LYS A 176 7.52 0.04 -16.34
N THR A 177 7.49 -0.54 -15.14
CA THR A 177 6.29 -0.53 -14.28
C THR A 177 5.87 0.90 -13.93
N VAL A 178 6.82 1.77 -13.59
CA VAL A 178 6.53 3.17 -13.28
C VAL A 178 5.91 3.89 -14.48
N GLY A 179 6.44 3.68 -15.69
CA GLY A 179 5.89 4.23 -16.93
C GLY A 179 4.49 3.70 -17.24
N ASP A 180 4.27 2.40 -17.12
CA ASP A 180 2.96 1.77 -17.32
C ASP A 180 1.91 2.33 -16.35
N ARG A 181 2.30 2.60 -15.09
CA ARG A 181 1.42 3.20 -14.07
C ARG A 181 1.13 4.67 -14.37
N PHE A 182 2.16 5.44 -14.76
CA PHE A 182 1.99 6.83 -15.17
C PHE A 182 0.98 6.95 -16.30
N ASN A 183 1.14 6.15 -17.36
CA ASN A 183 0.24 6.16 -18.52
C ASN A 183 -1.21 5.80 -18.17
N LYS A 184 -1.41 4.85 -17.25
CA LYS A 184 -2.75 4.45 -16.77
C LYS A 184 -3.44 5.49 -15.89
N SER A 185 -2.69 6.45 -15.36
CA SER A 185 -3.21 7.47 -14.43
C SER A 185 -3.64 8.78 -15.11
N ARG A 186 -3.44 8.88 -16.43
CA ARG A 186 -3.85 10.01 -17.27
C ARG A 186 -5.20 9.74 -17.92
#